data_AF-A0AAC9UHM5-F1
#
_entry.id   AF-A0AAC9UHM5-F1
#
_cell.length_a   1.000
_cell.length_b   1.000
_cell.length_c   1.000
_cell.angle_alpha   90.00
_cell.angle_beta   90.00
_cell.angle_gamma   90.00
#
_symmetry.space_group_name_H-M   'P 1'
#
loop_
_entity.id
_entity.type
_entity.pdbx_description
1 polymer ?
#
loop_
_entity_poly.entity_id
_entity_poly.type
_entity_poly.pdbx_seq_one_letter_code
_entity_poly.pdbx_strand_id
1 'polypeptide(L)'
;MQNTVAYFCLTSGWLVLIVSLVFLILSTFKHTHFKQILLRYLNTALVWQLLVTLVFIMNNTTATLNNFIISCGVIITLQLLCNLACYLGLKRAKAKGRPSLDHFSMD
;
A
#
# COMPACT_ATOMS: atom_id res chain seq x y z
N MET A 1 -20.96 -0.37 21.32
CA MET A 1 -19.95 0.61 20.84
C MET A 1 -18.75 -0.04 20.16
N GLN A 2 -18.19 -1.13 20.70
CA GLN A 2 -17.01 -1.82 20.14
C GLN A 2 -17.20 -2.33 18.69
N ASN A 3 -18.36 -2.92 18.37
CA ASN A 3 -18.67 -3.33 17.00
C ASN A 3 -18.75 -2.15 16.01
N THR A 4 -19.27 -1.00 16.42
CA THR A 4 -19.37 0.20 15.57
C THR A 4 -17.99 0.72 15.18
N VAL A 5 -17.04 0.72 16.12
CA VAL A 5 -15.64 1.09 15.88
C VAL A 5 -14.97 0.09 14.94
N ALA A 6 -15.22 -1.22 15.13
CA ALA A 6 -14.72 -2.27 14.25
C ALA A 6 -15.15 -2.04 12.79
N TYR A 7 -16.44 -1.84 12.55
CA TYR A 7 -16.97 -1.59 11.21
C TYR A 7 -16.42 -0.32 10.61
N PHE A 8 -16.30 0.77 11.38
CA PHE A 8 -15.69 2.01 10.89
C PHE A 8 -14.24 1.81 10.45
N CYS A 9 -13.44 1.08 11.24
CA CYS A 9 -12.07 0.72 10.89
C CYS A 9 -12.02 -0.10 9.60
N LEU A 10 -12.86 -1.12 9.47
CA LEU A 10 -12.98 -1.94 8.26
C LEU A 10 -13.33 -1.09 7.02
N THR A 11 -14.35 -0.25 7.12
CA THR A 11 -14.77 0.65 6.04
C THR A 11 -13.64 1.60 5.66
N SER A 12 -12.95 2.20 6.64
CA SER A 12 -11.80 3.08 6.37
C SER A 12 -10.65 2.33 5.70
N GLY A 13 -10.38 1.08 6.08
CA GLY A 13 -9.34 0.24 5.48
C GLY A 13 -9.62 -0.06 4.00
N TRP A 14 -10.87 -0.40 3.67
CA TRP A 14 -11.31 -0.58 2.28
C TRP A 14 -11.22 0.70 1.46
N LEU A 15 -11.61 1.85 2.02
CA LEU A 15 -11.51 3.14 1.34
C LEU A 15 -10.05 3.49 1.01
N VAL A 16 -9.13 3.34 1.98
CA VAL A 16 -7.70 3.57 1.77
C VAL A 16 -7.13 2.66 0.67
N LEU A 17 -7.59 1.41 0.62
CA LEU A 17 -7.19 0.45 -0.39
C LEU A 17 -7.71 0.82 -1.79
N ILE A 18 -8.97 1.23 -1.91
CA ILE A 18 -9.55 1.72 -3.16
C ILE A 18 -8.76 2.94 -3.67
N VAL A 19 -8.48 3.91 -2.80
CA VAL A 19 -7.66 5.08 -3.14
C VAL A 19 -6.25 4.66 -3.58
N SER A 20 -5.66 3.68 -2.90
CA SER A 20 -4.34 3.12 -3.27
C SER A 20 -4.34 2.50 -4.67
N LEU A 21 -5.39 1.74 -5.02
CA LEU A 21 -5.56 1.16 -6.36
C LEU A 21 -5.74 2.23 -7.43
N VAL A 22 -6.58 3.23 -7.19
CA VAL A 22 -6.80 4.34 -8.12
C VAL A 22 -5.50 5.07 -8.39
N PHE A 23 -4.74 5.42 -7.35
CA PHE A 23 -3.45 6.09 -7.55
C PHE A 23 -2.42 5.19 -8.24
N LEU A 24 -2.42 3.87 -7.97
CA LEU A 24 -1.56 2.93 -8.66
C LEU A 24 -1.87 2.89 -10.16
N ILE A 25 -3.15 2.83 -10.54
CA ILE A 25 -3.59 2.89 -11.94
C ILE A 25 -3.17 4.22 -12.56
N LEU A 26 -3.39 5.36 -11.89
CA LEU A 26 -2.95 6.67 -12.39
C LEU A 26 -1.43 6.79 -12.51
N SER A 27 -0.67 6.00 -11.75
CA SER A 27 0.78 6.02 -11.77
C SER A 27 1.38 5.45 -13.06
N THR A 28 0.66 4.59 -13.79
CA THR A 28 1.17 4.02 -15.04
C THR A 28 1.45 5.10 -16.09
N PHE A 29 0.67 6.18 -16.07
CA PHE A 29 0.75 7.30 -17.02
C PHE A 29 1.65 8.46 -16.56
N LYS A 30 2.14 8.47 -15.32
CA LYS A 30 2.81 9.64 -14.71
C LYS A 30 4.31 9.44 -14.47
N HIS A 31 5.03 10.57 -14.40
CA HIS A 31 6.48 10.65 -14.20
C HIS A 31 6.99 9.97 -12.93
N THR A 32 8.30 9.67 -12.91
CA THR A 32 9.02 9.03 -11.80
C THR A 32 8.85 9.73 -10.45
N HIS A 33 8.74 11.06 -10.43
CA HIS A 33 8.50 11.85 -9.22
C HIS A 33 7.14 11.53 -8.58
N PHE A 34 6.07 11.41 -9.38
CA PHE A 34 4.75 11.02 -8.89
C PHE A 34 4.78 9.62 -8.26
N LYS A 35 5.48 8.68 -8.89
CA LYS A 35 5.63 7.31 -8.36
C LYS A 35 6.36 7.28 -7.01
N GLN A 36 7.34 8.16 -6.78
CA GLN A 36 8.04 8.25 -5.48
C GLN A 36 7.12 8.77 -4.37
N ILE A 37 6.33 9.81 -4.66
CA ILE A 37 5.33 10.33 -3.72
C ILE A 37 4.29 9.26 -3.42
N LEU A 38 3.82 8.56 -4.47
CA LEU A 38 2.87 7.47 -4.32
C LEU A 38 3.41 6.35 -3.44
N LEU A 39 4.66 5.93 -3.61
CA LEU A 39 5.26 4.90 -2.75
C LEU A 39 5.30 5.33 -1.28
N ARG A 40 5.60 6.61 -0.99
CA ARG A 40 5.53 7.13 0.39
C ARG A 40 4.12 7.04 0.94
N TYR A 41 3.11 7.47 0.17
CA TYR A 41 1.71 7.35 0.55
C TYR A 41 1.31 5.90 0.83
N LEU A 42 1.64 4.97 -0.08
CA LEU A 42 1.29 3.55 0.05
C LEU A 42 1.94 2.90 1.27
N ASN A 43 3.17 3.31 1.63
CA ASN A 43 3.84 2.87 2.86
C ASN A 43 3.15 3.42 4.10
N THR A 44 2.79 4.71 4.13
CA THR A 44 2.05 5.31 5.25
C THR A 44 0.68 4.65 5.44
N ALA A 45 -0.02 4.37 4.34
CA ALA A 45 -1.29 3.65 4.35
C ALA A 45 -1.14 2.23 4.92
N LEU A 46 -0.07 1.51 4.56
CA LEU A 46 0.22 0.19 5.09
C LEU A 46 0.50 0.22 6.60
N VAL A 47 1.31 1.17 7.07
CA VAL A 47 1.60 1.36 8.51
C VAL A 47 0.32 1.65 9.28
N TRP A 48 -0.56 2.51 8.75
CA TRP A 48 -1.86 2.79 9.34
C TRP A 48 -2.73 1.54 9.47
N GLN A 49 -2.84 0.74 8.40
CA GLN A 49 -3.62 -0.51 8.41
C GLN A 49 -3.07 -1.54 9.42
N LEU A 50 -1.74 -1.63 9.57
CA LEU A 50 -1.10 -2.48 10.58
C LEU A 50 -1.41 -2.01 12.01
N LEU A 51 -1.31 -0.71 12.27
CA LEU A 51 -1.64 -0.10 13.56
C LEU A 51 -3.09 -0.37 13.97
N VAL A 52 -4.03 -0.11 13.07
CA VAL A 52 -5.47 -0.36 13.32
C VAL A 52 -5.72 -1.84 13.61
N THR A 53 -5.09 -2.74 12.86
CA THR A 53 -5.24 -4.19 13.05
C THR A 53 -4.67 -4.64 14.39
N LEU A 54 -3.49 -4.14 14.78
CA LEU A 54 -2.88 -4.43 16.09
C LEU A 54 -3.76 -3.96 17.25
N VAL A 55 -4.22 -2.71 17.21
CA VAL A 55 -5.11 -2.16 18.23
C VAL A 55 -6.39 -2.98 18.34
N PHE A 56 -6.91 -3.47 17.21
CA PHE A 56 -8.10 -4.31 17.22
C PHE A 56 -7.86 -5.70 17.84
N ILE A 57 -6.75 -6.36 17.50
CA ILE A 57 -6.39 -7.67 18.05
C ILE A 57 -6.19 -7.59 19.57
N MET A 58 -5.51 -6.55 20.05
CA MET A 58 -5.25 -6.39 21.49
C MET A 58 -6.53 -6.16 22.32
N ASN A 59 -7.57 -5.57 21.72
CA ASN A 59 -8.78 -5.14 22.44
C ASN A 59 -9.94 -6.14 22.37
N ASN A 60 -9.82 -7.26 21.65
CA ASN A 60 -10.92 -8.21 21.47
C ASN A 60 -10.44 -9.64 21.77
N THR A 61 -11.33 -10.50 22.27
CA THR A 61 -10.98 -11.88 22.71
C THR A 61 -12.03 -12.94 22.33
N THR A 62 -12.96 -12.66 21.40
CA THR A 62 -14.10 -13.54 21.07
C THR A 62 -14.13 -13.98 19.60
N ALA A 63 -14.93 -15.00 19.27
CA ALA A 63 -15.03 -15.64 17.94
C ALA A 63 -15.28 -14.69 16.74
N THR A 64 -15.82 -13.48 16.98
CA THR A 64 -15.92 -12.40 15.96
C THR A 64 -14.56 -11.88 15.47
N LEU A 65 -13.46 -12.19 16.17
CA LEU A 65 -12.10 -11.91 15.71
C LEU A 65 -11.76 -12.59 14.41
N ASN A 66 -12.18 -13.84 14.19
CA ASN A 66 -11.66 -14.62 13.07
C ASN A 66 -12.05 -13.98 11.72
N ASN A 67 -13.31 -13.61 11.54
CA ASN A 67 -13.77 -12.95 10.30
C ASN A 67 -13.13 -11.57 10.11
N PHE A 68 -12.90 -10.85 11.21
CA PHE A 68 -12.28 -9.53 11.18
C PHE A 68 -10.78 -9.62 10.84
N ILE A 69 -10.04 -10.54 11.47
CA ILE A 69 -8.63 -10.83 11.19
C ILE A 69 -8.48 -11.22 9.72
N ILE A 70 -9.33 -12.12 9.22
CA ILE A 70 -9.29 -12.52 7.81
C ILE A 70 -9.47 -11.30 6.90
N SER A 71 -10.46 -10.44 7.19
CA SER A 71 -10.71 -9.23 6.40
C SER A 71 -9.53 -8.24 6.44
N CYS A 72 -8.97 -7.99 7.63
CA CYS A 72 -7.77 -7.17 7.78
C CYS A 72 -6.56 -7.78 7.05
N GLY A 73 -6.40 -9.10 7.12
CA GLY A 73 -5.34 -9.82 6.40
C GLY A 73 -5.46 -9.66 4.89
N VAL A 74 -6.67 -9.72 4.34
CA VAL A 74 -6.92 -9.46 2.92
C VAL A 74 -6.58 -8.01 2.55
N ILE A 75 -6.97 -7.03 3.37
CA ILE A 75 -6.64 -5.62 3.15
C ILE A 75 -5.12 -5.41 3.15
N ILE A 76 -4.41 -5.95 4.14
CA ILE A 76 -2.95 -5.80 4.28
C ILE A 76 -2.21 -6.47 3.12
N THR A 77 -2.60 -7.67 2.72
CA THR A 77 -1.96 -8.40 1.62
C THR A 77 -2.12 -7.67 0.29
N LEU A 78 -3.32 -7.16 -0.01
CA LEU A 78 -3.57 -6.34 -1.19
C LEU A 78 -2.80 -5.01 -1.15
N GLN A 79 -2.70 -4.37 0.02
CA GLN A 79 -1.91 -3.16 0.19
C GLN A 79 -0.41 -3.42 -0.03
N LEU A 80 0.11 -4.56 0.43
CA LEU A 80 1.49 -4.99 0.15
C LEU A 80 1.73 -5.20 -1.35
N LEU A 81 0.78 -5.83 -2.05
CA LEU A 81 0.86 -5.98 -3.51
C LEU A 81 0.90 -4.63 -4.23
N CYS A 82 0.09 -3.65 -3.78
CA CYS A 82 0.13 -2.29 -4.32
C CYS A 82 1.51 -1.63 -4.10
N ASN A 83 2.06 -1.76 -2.89
CA ASN A 83 3.40 -1.25 -2.57
C ASN A 83 4.48 -1.89 -3.45
N LEU A 84 4.44 -3.23 -3.59
CA LEU A 84 5.39 -3.99 -4.40
C LEU A 84 5.31 -3.59 -5.87
N ALA A 85 4.10 -3.47 -6.43
CA ALA A 85 3.89 -3.04 -7.80
C ALA A 85 4.44 -1.62 -8.06
N CYS A 86 4.20 -0.69 -7.14
CA CYS A 86 4.73 0.67 -7.22
C CYS A 86 6.27 0.69 -7.14
N TYR A 87 6.84 -0.09 -6.21
CA TYR A 87 8.29 -0.21 -6.03
C TYR A 87 8.99 -0.80 -7.26
N LEU A 88 8.45 -1.90 -7.83
CA LEU A 88 8.97 -2.49 -9.07
C LEU A 88 8.87 -1.52 -10.24
N GLY A 89 7.76 -0.77 -10.34
CA GLY A 89 7.58 0.29 -11.33
C GLY A 89 8.63 1.39 -11.23
N LEU A 90 8.97 1.81 -10.00
CA LEU A 90 10.05 2.77 -9.73
C LEU A 90 11.43 2.22 -10.09
N LYS A 91 11.72 0.97 -9.70
CA LYS A 91 13.01 0.32 -9.98
C LYS A 91 13.24 0.22 -11.49
N ARG A 92 12.22 -0.19 -12.26
CA ARG A 92 12.26 -0.23 -13.73
C ARG A 92 12.47 1.16 -14.34
N ALA A 93 11.76 2.18 -13.85
CA ALA A 93 11.89 3.53 -14.37
C ALA A 93 13.28 4.15 -14.09
N LYS A 94 13.85 3.88 -12.91
CA LYS A 94 15.22 4.30 -12.57
C LYS A 94 16.28 3.58 -13.41
N ALA A 95 16.08 2.29 -13.72
CA ALA A 95 16.99 1.55 -14.60
C ALA A 95 16.99 2.10 -16.03
N LYS A 96 15.82 2.47 -16.57
CA LYS A 96 15.69 3.07 -17.91
C LYS A 96 16.30 4.48 -18.03
N GLY A 97 16.40 5.20 -16.92
CA GLY A 97 16.95 6.57 -16.87
C GLY A 97 18.44 6.65 -16.54
N ARG A 98 19.12 5.53 -16.24
CA ARG A 98 20.58 5.54 -16.12
C ARG A 98 21.16 5.50 -17.54
N PRO A 99 22.00 6.46 -17.95
CA PRO A 99 22.79 6.28 -19.16
C PRO A 99 23.61 5.00 -18.97
N SER A 100 23.60 4.12 -19.98
CA SER A 100 24.53 2.99 -19.98
C SER A 100 25.94 3.53 -19.89
N LEU A 101 26.80 2.85 -19.13
CA LEU A 101 28.23 3.17 -19.06
C LEU A 101 28.90 3.17 -20.46
N ASP A 102 28.25 2.57 -21.46
CA ASP A 102 28.66 2.60 -22.86
C ASP A 102 28.62 4.01 -23.49
N HIS A 103 27.93 4.98 -22.88
CA HIS A 103 27.92 6.36 -23.38
C HIS A 103 29.17 7.16 -22.96
N PHE A 104 29.96 6.66 -22.00
CA PHE A 104 31.15 7.36 -21.49
C PHE A 104 32.49 6.84 -22.06
N SER A 105 32.47 5.94 -23.06
CA SER A 105 33.70 5.46 -23.72
C SER A 105 33.90 6.00 -25.15
N MET A 106 33.13 7.02 -25.55
CA MET A 106 33.37 7.77 -26.78
C MET A 106 33.80 9.18 -26.38
N ASP A 107 35.09 9.31 -26.05
CA ASP A 107 35.98 10.45 -26.33
C ASP A 107 37.31 10.27 -25.58
#